data_AF-A0A1V4ED34-F1
#
_entry.id   AF-A0A1V4ED34-F1
#
_cell.length_a   1.000
_cell.length_b   1.000
_cell.length_c   1.000
_cell.angle_alpha   90.00
_cell.angle_beta   90.00
_cell.angle_gamma   90.00
#
_symmetry.space_group_name_H-M   'P 1'
#
loop_
_entity.id
_entity.type
_entity.pdbx_description
1 polymer ?
#
loop_
_entity_poly.entity_id
_entity_poly.type
_entity_poly.pdbx_seq_one_letter_code
_entity_poly.pdbx_strand_id
1 'polypeptide(L)'
;MTAAKMLAEARKDLGLVGRPNHITREYAKAHGNEYLDAPWCDMSVTHWAHRSDNTAAVLPQGDRAYTVTHALDGRALGRWHAGTADNIRRFAQPGAIVFFDWGGSDSIGNIDHVGVVERNLGDGRVQTIEGNTGDACKRRVRGPSVIAGFWNPDYSKQEDDMPLTDADAKKVAKEVLASLTQEVGKDLWAARQGIFKPGSKLDFKTFMRQVWAYGKDGYAQSRAIRAELGALNAAVKTLAEALAQRDQAIDADALVERIRQEISQVTIRLSTAPADDEARTSQG
;
A
#
# COMPACT_ATOMS: atom_id res chain seq x y z
N MET A 1 -3.27 21.07 -16.21
CA MET A 1 -3.37 20.69 -14.79
C MET A 1 -2.90 19.25 -14.50
N THR A 2 -1.61 18.98 -14.23
CA THR A 2 -1.17 17.65 -13.73
C THR A 2 -0.25 17.77 -12.53
N ALA A 3 -0.22 16.74 -11.68
CA ALA A 3 0.72 16.64 -10.56
C ALA A 3 2.18 16.68 -11.04
N ALA A 4 2.48 16.05 -12.18
CA ALA A 4 3.80 16.05 -12.79
C ALA A 4 4.28 17.47 -13.13
N LYS A 5 3.41 18.32 -13.69
CA LYS A 5 3.74 19.73 -13.95
C LYS A 5 3.96 20.51 -12.65
N MET A 6 3.15 20.28 -11.62
CA MET A 6 3.33 20.91 -10.31
C MET A 6 4.72 20.59 -9.74
N LEU A 7 5.09 19.31 -9.74
CA LEU A 7 6.38 18.85 -9.26
C LEU A 7 7.54 19.30 -10.14
N ALA A 8 7.34 19.43 -11.45
CA ALA A 8 8.37 19.95 -12.36
C ALA A 8 8.72 21.40 -12.02
N GLU A 9 7.74 22.26 -11.76
CA GLU A 9 8.00 23.64 -11.33
C GLU A 9 8.63 23.68 -9.93
N ALA A 10 8.11 22.91 -8.97
CA ALA A 10 8.68 22.86 -7.62
C ALA A 10 10.16 22.44 -7.60
N ARG A 11 10.57 21.53 -8.50
CA ARG A 11 11.96 21.07 -8.61
C ARG A 11 12.93 22.14 -9.12
N LYS A 12 12.46 23.10 -9.93
CA LYS A 12 13.32 24.17 -10.47
C LYS A 12 13.87 25.06 -9.37
N ASP A 13 13.13 25.20 -8.29
CA ASP A 13 13.50 26.07 -7.16
C ASP A 13 14.33 25.37 -6.11
N LEU A 14 14.63 24.08 -6.24
CA LEU A 14 15.50 23.39 -5.28
C LEU A 14 16.86 24.07 -5.19
N GLY A 15 17.22 24.52 -3.98
CA GLY A 15 18.44 25.28 -3.73
C GLY A 15 18.26 26.80 -3.80
N LEU A 16 17.07 27.32 -4.13
CA LEU A 16 16.74 28.73 -3.94
C LEU A 16 16.90 29.10 -2.45
N VAL A 17 17.57 30.20 -2.15
CA VAL A 17 17.86 30.63 -0.77
C VAL A 17 17.50 32.10 -0.53
N GLY A 18 17.25 32.40 0.73
CA GLY A 18 17.11 33.75 1.26
C GLY A 18 15.82 34.44 0.86
N ARG A 19 15.68 35.64 1.41
CA ARG A 19 14.64 36.60 1.07
C ARG A 19 15.26 38.01 0.98
N PRO A 20 14.76 38.90 0.11
CA PRO A 20 13.78 38.61 -0.92
C PRO A 20 14.35 37.76 -2.06
N ASN A 21 13.57 36.79 -2.53
CA ASN A 21 13.88 35.95 -3.68
C ASN A 21 12.85 36.17 -4.79
N HIS A 22 12.95 35.43 -5.91
CA HIS A 22 12.04 35.67 -7.03
C HIS A 22 10.57 35.33 -6.70
N ILE A 23 10.31 34.34 -5.83
CA ILE A 23 8.97 33.96 -5.37
C ILE A 23 8.38 35.06 -4.50
N THR A 24 9.14 35.56 -3.50
CA THR A 24 8.64 36.63 -2.62
C THR A 24 8.43 37.94 -3.36
N ARG A 25 9.30 38.26 -4.34
CA ARG A 25 9.13 39.44 -5.21
C ARG A 25 7.92 39.33 -6.12
N GLU A 26 7.66 38.16 -6.69
CA GLU A 26 6.49 37.93 -7.54
C GLU A 26 5.19 38.06 -6.73
N TYR A 27 5.14 37.43 -5.55
CA TYR A 27 3.97 37.50 -4.67
C TYR A 27 3.74 38.95 -4.17
N ALA A 28 4.81 39.64 -3.74
CA ALA A 28 4.73 41.01 -3.25
C ALA A 28 4.20 42.00 -4.30
N LYS A 29 4.48 41.76 -5.59
CA LYS A 29 3.98 42.62 -6.69
C LYS A 29 2.45 42.68 -6.75
N ALA A 30 1.76 41.59 -6.40
CA ALA A 30 0.31 41.51 -6.40
C ALA A 30 -0.31 41.79 -5.03
N HIS A 31 0.40 41.50 -3.94
CA HIS A 31 -0.19 41.41 -2.60
C HIS A 31 0.36 42.42 -1.58
N GLY A 32 1.48 43.10 -1.86
CA GLY A 32 2.07 44.10 -0.95
C GLY A 32 3.54 43.84 -0.63
N ASN A 33 4.29 44.91 -0.34
CA ASN A 33 5.74 44.84 -0.11
C ASN A 33 6.14 44.09 1.18
N GLU A 34 5.23 43.95 2.14
CA GLU A 34 5.43 43.17 3.36
C GLU A 34 5.78 41.70 3.09
N TYR A 35 5.37 41.18 1.93
CA TYR A 35 5.66 39.80 1.53
C TYR A 35 7.08 39.59 1.01
N LEU A 36 7.86 40.65 0.77
CA LEU A 36 9.25 40.53 0.33
C LEU A 36 10.13 39.76 1.34
N ASP A 37 9.87 39.98 2.64
CA ASP A 37 10.65 39.43 3.75
C ASP A 37 9.85 38.42 4.61
N ALA A 38 8.61 38.12 4.23
CA ALA A 38 7.77 37.16 4.94
C ALA A 38 8.22 35.70 4.72
N PRO A 39 7.83 34.77 5.63
CA PRO A 39 7.95 33.33 5.37
C PRO A 39 7.25 32.93 4.07
N TRP A 40 7.97 32.25 3.19
CA TRP A 40 7.56 32.07 1.78
C TRP A 40 7.20 30.64 1.41
N CYS A 41 6.92 29.79 2.39
CA CYS A 41 6.58 28.38 2.16
C CYS A 41 5.33 28.21 1.28
N ASP A 42 4.22 28.85 1.65
CA ASP A 42 2.97 28.73 0.89
C ASP A 42 2.95 29.61 -0.36
N MET A 43 3.69 30.73 -0.34
CA MET A 43 3.96 31.50 -1.56
C MET A 43 4.66 30.65 -2.63
N SER A 44 5.50 29.70 -2.22
CA SER A 44 6.13 28.75 -3.15
C SER A 44 5.08 27.87 -3.81
N VAL A 45 4.15 27.31 -3.02
CA VAL A 45 3.06 26.50 -3.56
C VAL A 45 2.20 27.33 -4.51
N THR A 46 1.93 28.59 -4.17
CA THR A 46 1.24 29.54 -5.06
C THR A 46 1.99 29.74 -6.38
N HIS A 47 3.28 30.06 -6.31
CA HIS A 47 4.13 30.25 -7.47
C HIS A 47 4.13 29.00 -8.36
N TRP A 48 4.36 27.81 -7.79
CA TRP A 48 4.38 26.56 -8.54
C TRP A 48 3.02 26.24 -9.17
N ALA A 49 1.91 26.53 -8.48
CA ALA A 49 0.57 26.33 -9.01
C ALA A 49 0.31 27.21 -10.25
N HIS A 50 0.70 28.49 -10.21
CA HIS A 50 0.60 29.38 -11.38
C HIS A 50 1.48 28.93 -12.53
N ARG A 51 2.75 28.60 -12.27
CA ARG A 51 3.71 28.20 -13.31
C ARG A 51 3.36 26.86 -13.96
N SER A 52 2.68 25.98 -13.23
CA SER A 52 2.33 24.65 -13.70
C SER A 52 0.92 24.53 -14.31
N ASP A 53 0.19 25.64 -14.41
CA ASP A 53 -1.22 25.66 -14.83
C ASP A 53 -2.06 24.72 -13.94
N ASN A 54 -1.91 24.88 -12.62
CA ASN A 54 -2.61 24.12 -11.58
C ASN A 54 -3.35 25.02 -10.58
N THR A 55 -3.40 26.33 -10.78
CA THR A 55 -4.07 27.30 -9.90
C THR A 55 -5.50 26.89 -9.56
N ALA A 56 -6.31 26.46 -10.52
CA ALA A 56 -7.69 26.06 -10.25
C ALA A 56 -7.81 24.83 -9.31
N ALA A 57 -6.86 23.90 -9.39
CA ALA A 57 -6.86 22.68 -8.60
C ALA A 57 -6.23 22.87 -7.21
N VAL A 58 -5.17 23.68 -7.12
CA VAL A 58 -4.36 23.87 -5.89
C VAL A 58 -4.84 25.09 -5.09
N LEU A 59 -5.31 26.13 -5.75
CA LEU A 59 -5.67 27.44 -5.17
C LEU A 59 -7.15 27.79 -5.44
N PRO A 60 -8.12 26.96 -5.01
CA PRO A 60 -9.52 27.13 -5.37
C PRO A 60 -10.16 28.43 -4.85
N GLN A 61 -9.59 29.05 -3.79
CA GLN A 61 -10.01 30.38 -3.32
C GLN A 61 -8.88 31.42 -3.46
N GLY A 62 -8.06 31.32 -4.51
CA GLY A 62 -7.00 32.26 -4.83
C GLY A 62 -5.66 31.98 -4.13
N ASP A 63 -4.73 32.92 -4.30
CA ASP A 63 -3.35 32.81 -3.82
C ASP A 63 -3.24 32.58 -2.30
N ARG A 64 -2.14 31.93 -1.90
CA ARG A 64 -1.88 31.55 -0.51
C ARG A 64 -0.49 31.97 -0.07
N ALA A 65 -0.43 32.68 1.05
CA ALA A 65 0.76 32.87 1.87
C ALA A 65 0.58 32.28 3.29
N TYR A 66 -0.66 32.00 3.69
CA TYR A 66 -1.01 31.48 5.01
C TYR A 66 -1.48 30.03 4.93
N THR A 67 -0.72 29.15 5.56
CA THR A 67 -0.86 27.70 5.49
C THR A 67 -2.19 27.19 6.04
N VAL A 68 -2.71 27.79 7.11
CA VAL A 68 -3.95 27.38 7.76
C VAL A 68 -5.13 27.54 6.81
N THR A 69 -5.22 28.66 6.08
CA THR A 69 -6.32 28.88 5.13
C THR A 69 -6.22 27.93 3.93
N HIS A 70 -5.02 27.61 3.49
CA HIS A 70 -4.80 26.62 2.43
C HIS A 70 -5.21 25.20 2.86
N ALA A 71 -4.92 24.80 4.10
CA ALA A 71 -5.40 23.54 4.65
C ALA A 71 -6.94 23.49 4.76
N LEU A 72 -7.57 24.62 5.12
CA LEU A 72 -9.02 24.75 5.19
C LEU A 72 -9.70 24.59 3.82
N ASP A 73 -9.05 24.97 2.71
CA ASP A 73 -9.57 24.71 1.37
C ASP A 73 -9.73 23.20 1.12
N GLY A 74 -8.67 22.42 1.40
CA GLY A 74 -8.71 20.97 1.28
C GLY A 74 -9.78 20.33 2.16
N ARG A 75 -9.99 20.87 3.37
CA ARG A 75 -11.07 20.45 4.26
C ARG A 75 -12.45 20.78 3.69
N ALA A 76 -12.65 21.99 3.18
CA ALA A 76 -13.91 22.43 2.58
C ALA A 76 -14.29 21.60 1.34
N LEU A 77 -13.28 21.15 0.58
CA LEU A 77 -13.45 20.26 -0.56
C LEU A 77 -13.70 18.78 -0.17
N GLY A 78 -13.63 18.42 1.12
CA GLY A 78 -13.76 17.04 1.58
C GLY A 78 -12.59 16.15 1.19
N ARG A 79 -11.41 16.73 0.89
CA ARG A 79 -10.21 16.03 0.41
C ARG A 79 -9.10 15.95 1.46
N TRP A 80 -9.36 16.46 2.67
CA TRP A 80 -8.41 16.46 3.78
C TRP A 80 -8.23 15.07 4.39
N HIS A 81 -6.97 14.70 4.60
CA HIS A 81 -6.55 13.54 5.36
C HIS A 81 -5.67 13.99 6.52
N ALA A 82 -5.97 13.51 7.73
CA ALA A 82 -5.10 13.71 8.89
C ALA A 82 -3.74 13.01 8.67
N GLY A 83 -2.65 13.57 9.22
CA GLY A 83 -1.28 13.13 8.99
C GLY A 83 -0.84 11.81 9.64
N THR A 84 -1.78 10.91 9.92
CA THR A 84 -1.45 9.60 10.50
C THR A 84 -0.64 8.74 9.53
N ALA A 85 0.20 7.84 10.05
CA ALA A 85 1.02 6.95 9.23
C ALA A 85 0.18 6.14 8.22
N ASP A 86 -0.99 5.66 8.65
CA ASP A 86 -1.92 4.90 7.82
C ASP A 86 -2.53 5.76 6.71
N ASN A 87 -2.95 6.98 7.01
CA ASN A 87 -3.49 7.89 6.00
C ASN A 87 -2.42 8.26 4.98
N ILE A 88 -1.21 8.61 5.44
CA ILE A 88 -0.09 8.92 4.55
C ILE A 88 0.17 7.74 3.61
N ARG A 89 0.34 6.53 4.17
CA ARG A 89 0.62 5.32 3.38
C ARG A 89 -0.46 5.04 2.32
N ARG A 90 -1.74 5.27 2.63
CA ARG A 90 -2.87 4.91 1.76
C ARG A 90 -3.23 6.01 0.76
N PHE A 91 -3.12 7.28 1.15
CA PHE A 91 -3.77 8.38 0.43
C PHE A 91 -2.83 9.48 -0.02
N ALA A 92 -1.61 9.61 0.53
CA ALA A 92 -0.70 10.65 0.05
C ALA A 92 -0.20 10.30 -1.36
N GLN A 93 -0.43 11.20 -2.32
CA GLN A 93 -0.04 11.04 -3.71
C GLN A 93 1.01 12.08 -4.11
N PRO A 94 1.84 11.81 -5.14
CA PRO A 94 2.65 12.86 -5.76
C PRO A 94 1.79 14.06 -6.17
N GLY A 95 2.23 15.27 -5.82
CA GLY A 95 1.47 16.51 -6.02
C GLY A 95 0.53 16.88 -4.87
N ALA A 96 0.33 16.01 -3.86
CA ALA A 96 -0.47 16.37 -2.69
C ALA A 96 0.13 17.58 -1.96
N ILE A 97 -0.73 18.47 -1.46
CA ILE A 97 -0.30 19.58 -0.60
C ILE A 97 -0.29 19.06 0.83
N VAL A 98 0.89 19.07 1.45
CA VAL A 98 1.13 18.53 2.79
C VAL A 98 1.49 19.63 3.76
N PHE A 99 0.90 19.58 4.94
CA PHE A 99 1.00 20.60 5.97
C PHE A 99 1.63 20.01 7.23
N PHE A 100 2.46 20.83 7.89
CA PHE A 100 3.25 20.41 9.02
C PHE A 100 2.93 21.22 10.26
N ASP A 101 2.87 20.53 11.39
CA ASP A 101 2.75 21.09 12.73
C ASP A 101 3.93 20.55 13.53
N TRP A 102 4.89 21.42 13.84
CA TRP A 102 6.11 21.06 14.55
C TRP A 102 5.85 20.73 16.02
N GLY A 103 4.72 21.22 16.56
CA GLY A 103 4.23 20.85 17.89
C GLY A 103 3.53 19.49 17.95
N GLY A 104 3.21 18.88 16.79
CA GLY A 104 2.66 17.53 16.69
C GLY A 104 1.25 17.38 17.28
N SER A 105 0.44 18.44 17.21
CA SER A 105 -0.94 18.43 17.72
C SER A 105 -1.97 17.91 16.71
N ASP A 106 -1.56 17.69 15.46
CA ASP A 106 -2.39 17.28 14.32
C ASP A 106 -3.58 18.21 14.04
N SER A 107 -3.48 19.48 14.46
CA SER A 107 -4.52 20.49 14.30
C SER A 107 -4.25 21.43 13.14
N ILE A 108 -5.27 21.67 12.30
CA ILE A 108 -5.19 22.67 11.22
C ILE A 108 -4.83 24.07 11.75
N GLY A 109 -5.30 24.42 12.96
CA GLY A 109 -5.04 25.73 13.55
C GLY A 109 -3.58 25.95 14.00
N ASN A 110 -2.79 24.87 14.08
CA ASN A 110 -1.41 24.88 14.55
C ASN A 110 -0.41 24.55 13.43
N ILE A 111 -0.82 24.67 12.15
CA ILE A 111 0.08 24.41 11.03
C ILE A 111 1.14 25.51 10.93
N ASP A 112 2.40 25.10 10.95
CA ASP A 112 3.57 25.96 10.85
C ASP A 112 4.14 26.06 9.42
N HIS A 113 3.93 25.03 8.60
CA HIS A 113 4.62 24.91 7.32
C HIS A 113 3.83 24.09 6.29
N VAL A 114 4.22 24.19 5.03
CA VAL A 114 3.61 23.48 3.91
C VAL A 114 4.67 23.06 2.89
N GLY A 115 4.39 22.00 2.15
CA GLY A 115 5.15 21.58 0.98
C GLY A 115 4.30 20.77 0.01
N VAL A 116 4.94 20.30 -1.06
CA VAL A 116 4.31 19.40 -2.03
C VAL A 116 4.94 18.01 -1.89
N VAL A 117 4.10 16.98 -1.81
CA VAL A 117 4.56 15.58 -1.79
C VAL A 117 5.15 15.24 -3.15
N GLU A 118 6.44 14.93 -3.19
CA GLU A 118 7.11 14.44 -4.39
C GLU A 118 6.94 12.93 -4.54
N ARG A 119 6.94 12.20 -3.41
CA ARG A 119 6.82 10.74 -3.39
C ARG A 119 6.29 10.24 -2.05
N ASN A 120 5.35 9.29 -2.11
CA ASN A 120 4.98 8.46 -0.96
C ASN A 120 5.99 7.31 -0.82
N LEU A 121 6.57 7.14 0.38
CA LEU A 121 7.60 6.14 0.63
C LEU A 121 7.03 4.75 1.00
N GLY A 122 5.71 4.65 1.20
CA GLY A 122 5.02 3.38 1.48
C GLY A 122 5.09 2.92 2.93
N ASP A 123 5.91 3.56 3.76
CA ASP A 123 6.10 3.25 5.19
C ASP A 123 5.48 4.31 6.13
N GLY A 124 4.53 5.09 5.62
CA GLY A 124 3.91 6.20 6.34
C GLY A 124 4.73 7.49 6.34
N ARG A 125 5.82 7.54 5.57
CA ARG A 125 6.60 8.77 5.31
C ARG A 125 6.42 9.25 3.88
N VAL A 126 6.68 10.54 3.67
CA VAL A 126 6.69 11.19 2.35
C VAL A 126 8.00 11.92 2.12
N GLN A 127 8.45 11.91 0.87
CA GLN A 127 9.45 12.84 0.36
C GLN A 127 8.74 14.05 -0.21
N THR A 128 9.23 15.25 0.13
CA THR A 128 8.57 16.53 -0.13
C THR A 128 9.53 17.52 -0.76
N ILE A 129 8.99 18.51 -1.47
CA ILE A 129 9.67 19.75 -1.85
C ILE A 129 9.01 20.88 -1.06
N GLU A 130 9.81 21.59 -0.28
CA GLU A 130 9.37 22.58 0.70
C GLU A 130 10.12 23.89 0.45
N GLY A 131 9.40 24.97 0.16
CA GLY A 131 9.95 26.33 0.12
C GLY A 131 10.16 26.85 1.54
N ASN A 132 11.14 27.73 1.75
CA ASN A 132 11.42 28.33 3.06
C ASN A 132 11.76 27.35 4.20
N THR A 133 12.29 26.16 3.91
CA THR A 133 12.86 25.27 4.93
C THR A 133 14.25 25.76 5.35
N GLY A 134 14.32 26.52 6.44
CA GLY A 134 15.54 27.22 6.86
C GLY A 134 15.97 28.23 5.80
N ASP A 135 15.02 29.08 5.41
CA ASP A 135 15.12 30.12 4.37
C ASP A 135 15.67 29.63 3.02
N ALA A 136 15.27 28.41 2.63
CA ALA A 136 15.66 27.82 1.36
C ALA A 136 14.62 26.81 0.87
N CYS A 137 14.52 26.61 -0.44
CA CYS A 137 13.74 25.53 -1.00
C CYS A 137 14.54 24.23 -0.98
N LYS A 138 14.01 23.20 -0.32
CA LYS A 138 14.73 21.96 -0.05
C LYS A 138 13.85 20.73 -0.23
N ARG A 139 14.50 19.63 -0.59
CA ARG A 139 13.91 18.30 -0.52
C ARG A 139 14.02 17.75 0.90
N ARG A 140 12.95 17.16 1.41
CA ARG A 140 12.89 16.59 2.77
C ARG A 140 12.18 15.24 2.76
N VAL A 141 12.40 14.48 3.83
CA VAL A 141 11.60 13.32 4.17
C VAL A 141 10.92 13.62 5.50
N ARG A 142 9.59 13.49 5.54
CA ARG A 142 8.75 13.82 6.68
C ARG A 142 7.91 12.61 7.05
N GLY A 143 7.70 12.44 8.36
CA GLY A 143 6.91 11.36 8.92
C GLY A 143 5.70 11.88 9.69
N PRO A 144 4.85 10.99 10.19
CA PRO A 144 3.56 11.34 10.79
C PRO A 144 3.71 12.24 12.03
N SER A 145 4.82 12.16 12.76
CA SER A 145 5.04 12.95 13.99
C SER A 145 5.09 14.47 13.80
N VAL A 146 5.15 14.95 12.56
CA VAL A 146 5.21 16.38 12.21
C VAL A 146 4.23 16.77 11.11
N ILE A 147 3.47 15.82 10.57
CA ILE A 147 2.51 16.10 9.49
C ILE A 147 1.16 16.30 10.15
N ALA A 148 0.61 17.51 10.08
CA ALA A 148 -0.74 17.79 10.55
C ALA A 148 -1.77 17.11 9.63
N GLY A 149 -1.52 17.15 8.32
CA GLY A 149 -2.35 16.50 7.32
C GLY A 149 -1.99 16.93 5.92
N PHE A 150 -2.77 16.45 4.96
CA PHE A 150 -2.57 16.71 3.54
C PHE A 150 -3.90 16.59 2.81
N TRP A 151 -3.94 17.13 1.60
CA TRP A 151 -5.04 16.86 0.67
C TRP A 151 -4.51 16.72 -0.75
N ASN A 152 -5.25 15.98 -1.58
CA ASN A 152 -4.89 15.71 -2.97
C ASN A 152 -5.66 16.64 -3.92
N PRO A 153 -5.00 17.61 -4.57
CA PRO A 153 -5.64 18.45 -5.58
C PRO A 153 -6.28 17.65 -6.71
N ASP A 154 -7.33 18.21 -7.33
CA ASP A 154 -8.03 17.58 -8.45
C ASP A 154 -7.28 17.77 -9.76
N TYR A 155 -6.10 17.17 -9.87
CA TYR A 155 -5.34 17.18 -11.12
C TYR A 155 -6.12 16.45 -12.22
N SER A 156 -6.07 16.98 -13.45
CA SER A 156 -6.65 16.29 -14.59
C SER A 156 -5.89 14.97 -14.82
N LYS A 157 -6.64 13.89 -15.01
CA LYS A 157 -6.11 12.59 -15.43
C LYS A 157 -5.73 12.64 -16.90
N GLN A 158 -4.67 13.37 -17.25
CA GLN A 158 -3.97 13.12 -18.51
C GLN A 158 -2.91 12.07 -18.19
N GLU A 159 -2.95 10.97 -18.94
CA GLU A 159 -2.03 9.84 -18.80
C GLU A 159 -0.58 10.36 -18.66
N ASP A 160 0.07 9.94 -17.58
CA ASP A 160 1.40 10.37 -17.20
C ASP A 160 2.43 9.89 -18.23
N ASP A 161 2.64 10.67 -19.29
CA ASP A 161 3.85 10.62 -20.12
C ASP A 161 5.03 11.18 -19.31
N MET A 162 5.42 10.49 -18.24
CA MET A 162 6.81 10.52 -17.83
C MET A 162 7.56 9.62 -18.82
N PRO A 163 8.53 10.12 -19.60
CA PRO A 163 9.51 9.24 -20.18
C PRO A 163 10.39 8.74 -19.01
N LEU A 164 9.94 7.68 -18.34
CA LEU A 164 10.85 6.72 -17.74
C LEU A 164 11.77 6.32 -18.88
N THR A 165 13.05 6.66 -18.76
CA THR A 165 14.01 6.10 -19.71
C THR A 165 13.94 4.58 -19.57
N ASP A 166 14.13 3.84 -20.67
CA ASP A 166 14.18 2.38 -20.61
C ASP A 166 15.17 1.88 -19.55
N ALA A 167 16.20 2.66 -19.25
CA ALA A 167 17.18 2.39 -18.21
C ALA A 167 16.57 2.49 -16.80
N ASP A 168 15.76 3.51 -16.52
CA ASP A 168 15.10 3.71 -15.23
C ASP A 168 13.99 2.69 -15.00
N ALA A 169 13.19 2.40 -16.04
CA ALA A 169 12.19 1.34 -16.01
C ALA A 169 12.84 -0.03 -15.76
N LYS A 170 13.95 -0.33 -16.44
CA LYS A 170 14.71 -1.58 -16.23
C LYS A 170 15.36 -1.64 -14.84
N LYS A 171 15.82 -0.52 -14.30
CA LYS A 171 16.42 -0.47 -12.96
C LYS A 171 15.38 -0.73 -11.87
N VAL A 172 14.24 -0.05 -11.95
CA VAL A 172 13.11 -0.27 -11.02
C VAL A 172 12.57 -1.69 -11.17
N ALA A 173 12.37 -2.18 -12.39
CA ALA A 173 11.93 -3.56 -12.62
C ALA A 173 12.94 -4.59 -12.08
N LYS A 174 14.25 -4.33 -12.22
CA LYS A 174 15.31 -5.20 -11.68
C LYS A 174 15.34 -5.20 -10.16
N GLU A 175 15.21 -4.04 -9.52
CA GLU A 175 15.19 -3.94 -8.05
C GLU A 175 13.92 -4.57 -7.47
N VAL A 176 12.76 -4.37 -8.10
CA VAL A 176 11.50 -5.02 -7.72
C VAL A 176 11.57 -6.53 -7.94
N LEU A 177 12.14 -7.00 -9.05
CA LEU A 177 12.30 -8.43 -9.29
C LEU A 177 13.28 -9.06 -8.28
N ALA A 178 14.36 -8.37 -7.94
CA ALA A 178 15.33 -8.82 -6.95
C ALA A 178 14.72 -8.91 -5.54
N SER A 179 13.88 -7.95 -5.14
CA SER A 179 13.20 -7.98 -3.84
C SER A 179 12.10 -9.04 -3.75
N LEU A 180 11.56 -9.46 -4.90
CA LEU A 180 10.56 -10.53 -5.01
C LEU A 180 11.17 -11.91 -5.26
N THR A 181 12.50 -12.01 -5.39
CA THR A 181 13.19 -13.29 -5.59
C THR A 181 13.48 -13.93 -4.23
N GLN A 182 12.88 -15.09 -3.96
CA GLN A 182 13.16 -15.90 -2.78
C GLN A 182 14.00 -17.13 -3.13
N GLU A 183 14.85 -17.58 -2.20
CA GLU A 183 15.59 -18.84 -2.32
C GLU A 183 14.75 -20.02 -1.86
N VAL A 184 14.77 -21.10 -2.65
CA VAL A 184 14.02 -22.32 -2.34
C VAL A 184 14.71 -23.07 -1.20
N GLY A 185 14.07 -23.06 -0.03
CA GLY A 185 14.42 -23.91 1.11
C GLY A 185 14.28 -25.41 0.76
N LYS A 186 15.14 -26.24 1.37
CA LYS A 186 15.25 -27.67 1.07
C LYS A 186 13.96 -28.46 1.40
N ASP A 187 13.12 -27.93 2.28
CA ASP A 187 11.90 -28.59 2.76
C ASP A 187 10.63 -28.25 1.97
N LEU A 188 10.76 -27.42 0.93
CA LEU A 188 9.67 -27.21 0.00
C LEU A 188 9.34 -28.52 -0.73
N TRP A 189 8.08 -28.92 -0.71
CA TRP A 189 7.58 -30.12 -1.41
C TRP A 189 8.03 -30.18 -2.87
N ALA A 190 8.08 -29.04 -3.56
CA ALA A 190 8.54 -28.94 -4.95
C ALA A 190 10.04 -29.26 -5.12
N ALA A 191 10.86 -29.00 -4.10
CA ALA A 191 12.25 -29.45 -4.06
C ALA A 191 12.33 -30.97 -3.77
N ARG A 192 11.46 -31.49 -2.89
CA ARG A 192 11.37 -32.94 -2.58
C ARG A 192 10.92 -33.79 -3.77
N GLN A 193 10.05 -33.27 -4.63
CA GLN A 193 9.58 -33.94 -5.86
C GLN A 193 10.54 -33.74 -7.06
N GLY A 194 11.69 -33.11 -6.86
CA GLY A 194 12.70 -32.91 -7.92
C GLY A 194 12.30 -31.91 -9.00
N ILE A 195 11.22 -31.14 -8.80
CA ILE A 195 10.73 -30.12 -9.75
C ILE A 195 11.67 -28.91 -9.76
N PHE A 196 12.27 -28.58 -8.62
CA PHE A 196 13.33 -27.57 -8.50
C PHE A 196 14.54 -28.15 -7.79
N LYS A 197 15.73 -27.70 -8.21
CA LYS A 197 16.96 -27.99 -7.46
C LYS A 197 16.99 -27.10 -6.20
N PRO A 198 17.30 -27.64 -5.01
CA PRO A 198 17.50 -26.83 -3.81
C PRO A 198 18.50 -25.70 -4.06
N GLY A 199 18.18 -24.48 -3.60
CA GLY A 199 19.01 -23.29 -3.84
C GLY A 199 18.78 -22.57 -5.18
N SER A 200 17.79 -22.99 -5.98
CA SER A 200 17.40 -22.25 -7.19
C SER A 200 16.71 -20.93 -6.83
N LYS A 201 17.05 -19.84 -7.53
CA LYS A 201 16.36 -18.54 -7.40
C LYS A 201 15.08 -18.57 -8.22
N LEU A 202 13.93 -18.36 -7.57
CA LEU A 202 12.63 -18.34 -8.24
C LEU A 202 12.25 -16.91 -8.63
N ASP A 203 11.99 -16.70 -9.92
CA ASP A 203 11.43 -15.44 -10.41
C ASP A 203 9.91 -15.35 -10.21
N PHE A 204 9.36 -14.14 -10.30
CA PHE A 204 7.93 -13.88 -10.05
C PHE A 204 7.00 -14.64 -11.01
N LYS A 205 7.41 -14.85 -12.26
CA LYS A 205 6.63 -15.61 -13.25
C LYS A 205 6.54 -17.09 -12.85
N THR A 206 7.63 -17.63 -12.33
CA THR A 206 7.70 -19.01 -11.83
C THR A 206 6.93 -19.14 -10.51
N PHE A 207 6.97 -18.14 -9.64
CA PHE A 207 6.12 -18.07 -8.44
C PHE A 207 4.63 -18.07 -8.77
N MET A 208 4.17 -17.26 -9.74
CA MET A 208 2.77 -17.27 -10.17
C MET A 208 2.35 -18.61 -10.77
N ARG A 209 3.25 -19.27 -11.52
CA ARG A 209 3.03 -20.64 -12.00
C ARG A 209 2.95 -21.64 -10.86
N GLN A 210 3.68 -21.41 -9.76
CA GLN A 210 3.66 -22.23 -8.55
C GLN A 210 2.33 -22.06 -7.78
N VAL A 211 1.84 -20.82 -7.59
CA VAL A 211 0.52 -20.56 -6.99
C VAL A 211 -0.59 -21.22 -7.81
N TRP A 212 -0.50 -21.14 -9.14
CA TRP A 212 -1.46 -21.80 -10.02
C TRP A 212 -1.38 -23.33 -9.94
N ALA A 213 -0.17 -23.90 -9.87
CA ALA A 213 0.02 -25.34 -9.70
C ALA A 213 -0.50 -25.83 -8.34
N TYR A 214 -0.24 -25.10 -7.24
CA TYR A 214 -0.79 -25.40 -5.92
C TYR A 214 -2.32 -25.32 -5.89
N GLY A 215 -2.89 -24.30 -6.53
CA GLY A 215 -4.34 -24.18 -6.68
C GLY A 215 -4.94 -25.36 -7.46
N LYS A 216 -4.29 -25.78 -8.56
CA LYS A 216 -4.75 -26.90 -9.38
C LYS A 216 -4.65 -28.25 -8.66
N ASP A 217 -3.54 -28.51 -7.97
CA ASP A 217 -3.33 -29.75 -7.22
C ASP A 217 -4.24 -29.82 -5.99
N GLY A 218 -4.34 -28.74 -5.21
CA GLY A 218 -5.28 -28.65 -4.09
C GLY A 218 -6.73 -28.85 -4.52
N TYR A 219 -7.11 -28.33 -5.69
CA TYR A 219 -8.44 -28.57 -6.27
C TYR A 219 -8.64 -30.04 -6.70
N ALA A 220 -7.60 -30.69 -7.23
CA ALA A 220 -7.65 -32.11 -7.59
C ALA A 220 -7.78 -33.02 -6.35
N GLN A 221 -6.95 -32.80 -5.33
CA GLN A 221 -7.01 -33.53 -4.05
C GLN A 221 -8.36 -33.30 -3.35
N SER A 222 -8.87 -32.07 -3.32
CA SER A 222 -10.18 -31.77 -2.75
C SER A 222 -11.32 -32.52 -3.47
N ARG A 223 -11.25 -32.65 -4.80
CA ARG A 223 -12.22 -33.46 -5.55
C ARG A 223 -12.10 -34.96 -5.27
N ALA A 224 -10.89 -35.49 -5.14
CA ALA A 224 -10.67 -36.89 -4.80
C ALA A 224 -11.24 -37.23 -3.41
N ILE A 225 -10.94 -36.40 -2.40
CA ILE A 225 -11.48 -36.55 -1.04
C ILE A 225 -13.02 -36.49 -1.03
N ARG A 226 -13.62 -35.58 -1.80
CA ARG A 226 -15.09 -35.50 -1.90
C ARG A 226 -15.70 -36.74 -2.57
N ALA A 227 -15.01 -37.32 -3.56
CA ALA A 227 -15.46 -38.54 -4.22
C ALA A 227 -15.38 -39.75 -3.28
N GLU A 228 -14.29 -39.89 -2.52
CA GLU A 228 -14.14 -40.95 -1.50
C GLU A 228 -15.18 -40.82 -0.38
N LEU A 229 -15.45 -39.61 0.11
CA LEU A 229 -16.53 -39.36 1.09
C LEU A 229 -17.91 -39.72 0.53
N GLY A 230 -18.16 -39.43 -0.75
CA GLY A 230 -19.39 -39.83 -1.44
C GLY A 230 -19.55 -41.34 -1.52
N ALA A 231 -18.47 -42.06 -1.86
CA ALA A 231 -18.45 -43.52 -1.93
C ALA A 231 -18.63 -44.17 -0.55
N LEU A 232 -18.01 -43.60 0.49
CA LEU A 232 -18.13 -44.10 1.85
C LEU A 232 -19.55 -43.90 2.40
N ASN A 233 -20.17 -42.76 2.13
CA ASN A 233 -21.57 -42.51 2.47
C ASN A 233 -22.52 -43.50 1.79
N ALA A 234 -22.27 -43.84 0.52
CA ALA A 234 -23.06 -44.84 -0.19
C ALA A 234 -22.90 -46.24 0.43
N ALA A 235 -21.67 -46.64 0.77
CA ALA A 235 -21.38 -47.93 1.40
C ALA A 235 -22.04 -48.04 2.80
N VAL A 236 -21.97 -46.99 3.61
CA VAL A 236 -22.63 -46.93 4.93
C VAL A 236 -24.14 -47.05 4.77
N LYS A 237 -24.74 -46.37 3.79
CA LYS A 237 -26.17 -46.48 3.52
C LYS A 237 -26.58 -47.90 3.11
N THR A 238 -25.84 -48.54 2.21
CA THR A 238 -26.11 -49.93 1.80
C THR A 238 -25.97 -50.90 2.97
N LEU A 239 -24.98 -50.73 3.84
CA LEU A 239 -24.83 -51.54 5.05
C LEU A 239 -25.99 -51.31 6.02
N ALA A 240 -26.43 -50.06 6.22
CA ALA A 240 -27.57 -49.73 7.06
C ALA A 240 -28.88 -50.33 6.54
N GLU A 241 -29.12 -50.26 5.23
CA GLU A 241 -30.28 -50.87 4.56
C GLU A 241 -30.25 -52.41 4.68
N ALA A 242 -29.09 -53.04 4.50
CA ALA A 242 -28.92 -54.49 4.68
C ALA A 242 -29.12 -54.93 6.14
N LEU A 243 -28.76 -54.07 7.11
CA LEU A 243 -28.99 -54.32 8.54
C LEU A 243 -30.50 -54.23 8.88
N ALA A 244 -31.19 -53.21 8.40
CA ALA A 244 -32.63 -53.03 8.60
C ALA A 244 -33.47 -54.14 7.94
N GLN A 245 -32.99 -54.75 6.85
CA GLN A 245 -33.62 -55.94 6.26
C GLN A 245 -33.50 -57.19 7.13
N ARG A 246 -32.48 -57.27 8.00
CA ARG A 246 -32.25 -58.41 8.91
C ARG A 246 -32.92 -58.25 10.28
N ASP A 247 -33.12 -57.01 10.73
CA ASP A 247 -33.74 -56.71 12.02
C ASP A 247 -34.72 -55.53 11.89
N GLN A 248 -36.03 -55.81 11.93
CA GLN A 248 -37.09 -54.81 11.74
C GLN A 248 -37.16 -53.77 12.89
N ALA A 249 -36.44 -53.97 13.99
CA ALA A 249 -36.36 -53.01 15.08
C ALA A 249 -35.34 -51.88 14.85
N ILE A 250 -34.52 -51.98 13.80
CA ILE A 250 -33.47 -51.00 13.50
C ILE A 250 -33.92 -50.03 12.40
N ASP A 251 -34.07 -48.76 12.76
CA ASP A 251 -34.29 -47.66 11.83
C ASP A 251 -32.94 -47.22 11.20
N ALA A 252 -32.75 -47.56 9.93
CA ALA A 252 -31.54 -47.26 9.17
C ALA A 252 -31.29 -45.75 9.02
N ASP A 253 -32.34 -44.96 8.84
CA ASP A 253 -32.21 -43.51 8.62
C ASP A 253 -31.77 -42.82 9.93
N ALA A 254 -32.35 -43.24 11.06
CA ALA A 254 -31.94 -42.74 12.39
C ALA A 254 -30.48 -43.11 12.72
N LEU A 255 -30.02 -44.30 12.33
CA LEU A 255 -28.64 -44.74 12.55
C LEU A 255 -27.63 -43.93 11.74
N VAL A 256 -27.92 -43.69 10.46
CA VAL A 256 -27.06 -42.87 9.57
C VAL A 256 -26.96 -41.44 10.06
N GLU A 257 -28.07 -40.86 10.53
CA GLU A 257 -28.08 -39.48 11.00
C GLU A 257 -27.30 -39.31 12.31
N ARG A 258 -27.36 -40.30 13.20
CA ARG A 258 -26.52 -40.32 14.41
C ARG A 258 -25.03 -40.40 14.09
N ILE A 259 -24.63 -41.22 13.10
CA ILE A 259 -23.23 -41.29 12.65
C ILE A 259 -22.76 -39.95 12.07
N ARG A 260 -23.61 -39.25 11.31
CA ARG A 260 -23.29 -37.90 10.80
C ARG A 260 -23.09 -36.89 11.93
N GLN A 261 -23.95 -36.91 12.94
CA GLN A 261 -23.83 -36.03 14.11
C GLN A 261 -22.53 -36.27 14.86
N GLU A 262 -22.17 -37.52 15.16
CA GLU A 262 -20.90 -37.86 15.81
C GLU A 262 -19.68 -37.40 14.98
N ILE A 263 -19.69 -37.62 13.66
CA ILE A 263 -18.60 -37.18 12.77
C ILE A 263 -18.49 -35.65 12.73
N SER A 264 -19.60 -34.92 12.76
CA SER A 264 -19.61 -33.45 12.76
C SER A 264 -18.97 -32.82 14.01
N GLN A 265 -18.86 -33.58 15.11
CA GLN A 265 -18.19 -33.14 16.33
C GLN A 265 -16.66 -33.36 16.28
N VAL A 266 -16.15 -34.11 15.29
CA VAL A 266 -14.73 -34.36 15.13
C VAL A 266 -14.04 -33.10 14.60
N THR A 267 -13.22 -32.47 15.45
CA THR A 267 -12.46 -31.27 15.09
C THR A 267 -11.12 -31.65 14.47
N ILE A 268 -10.92 -31.35 13.18
CA ILE A 268 -9.64 -31.55 12.49
C ILE A 268 -8.76 -30.31 12.72
N ARG A 269 -7.67 -30.46 13.47
CA ARG A 269 -6.61 -29.43 13.57
C ARG A 269 -5.57 -29.66 12.48
N LEU A 270 -5.41 -28.68 11.58
CA LEU A 270 -4.28 -28.63 10.66
C LEU A 270 -3.02 -28.21 11.43
N SER A 271 -2.18 -29.18 11.78
CA SER A 271 -0.82 -28.93 12.26
C SER A 271 0.02 -28.44 11.08
N THR A 272 0.62 -27.25 11.20
CA THR A 272 1.64 -26.73 10.28
C THR A 272 3.02 -26.77 10.91
N ALA A 273 3.30 -27.79 11.72
CA ALA A 273 4.67 -28.02 12.20
C ALA A 273 5.57 -28.46 11.03
N PRO A 274 6.77 -27.87 10.87
CA PRO A 274 7.76 -28.39 9.95
C PRO A 274 8.16 -29.80 10.42
N ALA A 275 8.16 -30.74 9.48
CA ALA A 275 8.45 -32.14 9.75
C ALA A 275 9.94 -32.34 9.99
N ASP A 276 10.42 -32.06 11.20
CA ASP A 276 11.74 -32.44 11.70
C ASP A 276 11.71 -32.52 13.24
N ASP A 277 11.06 -33.54 13.82
CA ASP A 277 11.44 -34.02 15.17
C ASP A 277 10.98 -35.44 15.51
N GLU A 278 10.88 -36.33 14.53
CA GLU A 278 10.73 -37.78 14.75
C GLU A 278 11.95 -38.54 14.23
N ALA A 279 13.13 -38.18 14.75
CA ALA A 279 14.34 -39.00 14.65
C ALA A 279 15.21 -38.83 15.91
N ARG A 280 14.62 -39.07 17.08
CA ARG A 280 15.39 -39.37 18.30
C ARG A 280 14.65 -40.39 19.16
N THR A 281 14.61 -41.62 18.67
CA THR A 281 14.48 -42.80 19.52
C THR A 281 15.83 -43.51 19.62
N SER A 282 16.17 -43.90 20.85
CA SER A 282 17.20 -44.89 21.21
C SER A 282 18.67 -44.59 20.86
N GLN A 283 19.43 -44.09 21.84
CA GLN A 283 20.72 -44.69 22.28
C GLN A 283 21.11 -44.04 23.62
N GLY A 284 21.19 -44.86 24.67
CA GLY A 284 21.49 -44.47 26.05
C GLY A 284 20.65 -45.27 27.02
#